data_AF-A0A0N9VUP0-F1
#
_entry.id   AF-A0A0N9VUP0-F1
#
_cell.length_a   1.000
_cell.length_b   1.000
_cell.length_c   1.000
_cell.angle_alpha   90.00
_cell.angle_beta   90.00
_cell.angle_gamma   90.00
#
_symmetry.space_group_name_H-M   'P 1'
#
loop_
_entity.id
_entity.type
_entity.pdbx_description
1 polymer ?
#
loop_
_entity_poly.entity_id
_entity_poly.type
_entity_poly.pdbx_seq_one_letter_code
_entity_poly.pdbx_strand_id
1 'polypeptide(L)'
;MAGIQMPNGATLEIASAYGAAIPFTALTNANPAVATAAAHGLAEGDIIAVSSGWTRLDGRAVQVGEIASGTFALGGVKTTNVQQYPAGSGVGSVREVASFTEISQVTELNSSGGDQQFLTFGFLADDDDRQMPTTKNPVTLAITVADDPSKPYVAVCEAADDDKQERVLRLNLPGGSSIIYNGYVSITSTPTMSRNNLMTRVISIALTGRPTRYSAV
;
A
#
# COMPACT_ATOMS: atom_id res chain seq x y z
N MET A 1 -18.28 12.79 16.06
CA MET A 1 -16.93 12.84 16.67
C MET A 1 -16.06 11.85 15.93
N ALA A 2 -15.04 12.30 15.19
CA ALA A 2 -14.07 11.40 14.56
C ALA A 2 -13.26 10.74 15.69
N GLY A 3 -13.66 9.53 16.07
CA GLY A 3 -13.13 8.82 17.23
C GLY A 3 -11.67 8.52 17.03
N ILE A 4 -10.84 8.97 17.98
CA ILE A 4 -9.45 8.51 18.14
C ILE A 4 -9.49 6.99 18.18
N GLN A 5 -9.05 6.34 17.10
CA GLN A 5 -9.02 4.89 17.02
C GLN A 5 -7.79 4.42 17.79
N MET A 6 -8.01 3.69 18.88
CA MET A 6 -6.92 3.02 19.57
C MET A 6 -6.40 1.91 18.66
N PRO A 7 -5.09 1.84 18.38
CA PRO A 7 -4.52 0.80 17.52
C PRO A 7 -4.54 -0.60 18.18
N ASN A 8 -4.91 -0.68 19.46
CA ASN A 8 -4.97 -1.92 20.22
C ASN A 8 -6.03 -2.85 19.62
N GLY A 9 -5.59 -4.00 19.08
CA GLY A 9 -6.45 -4.96 18.39
C GLY A 9 -6.43 -4.83 16.86
N ALA A 10 -5.56 -4.01 16.29
CA ALA A 10 -5.35 -4.00 14.84
C ALA A 10 -4.63 -5.29 14.39
N THR A 11 -5.12 -5.93 13.32
CA THR A 11 -4.45 -7.07 12.69
C THR A 11 -3.76 -6.63 11.42
N LEU A 12 -2.55 -7.16 11.20
CA LEU A 12 -1.78 -6.91 9.99
C LEU A 12 -1.71 -8.19 9.17
N GLU A 13 -1.97 -8.08 7.89
CA GLU A 13 -1.96 -9.21 6.96
C GLU A 13 -1.10 -8.89 5.74
N ILE A 14 -0.39 -9.89 5.24
CA ILE A 14 0.41 -9.83 4.02
C ILE A 14 -0.18 -10.74 2.94
N ALA A 15 -0.18 -10.28 1.69
CA ALA A 15 -0.58 -11.07 0.55
C ALA A 15 0.37 -12.27 0.35
N SER A 16 -0.18 -13.48 0.43
CA SER A 16 0.56 -14.73 0.26
C SER A 16 0.41 -15.35 -1.13
N ALA A 17 -0.69 -15.05 -1.83
CA ALA A 17 -0.90 -15.46 -3.21
C ALA A 17 -1.57 -14.37 -4.04
N TYR A 18 -1.24 -14.36 -5.34
CA TYR A 18 -1.80 -13.45 -6.32
C TYR A 18 -2.50 -14.23 -7.43
N GLY A 19 -3.61 -13.67 -7.92
CA GLY A 19 -4.25 -14.10 -9.15
C GLY A 19 -3.44 -13.72 -10.39
N ALA A 20 -3.92 -14.17 -11.55
CA ALA A 20 -3.36 -13.77 -12.83
C ALA A 20 -3.47 -12.25 -13.06
N ALA A 21 -2.54 -11.68 -13.81
CA ALA A 21 -2.61 -10.28 -14.20
C ALA A 21 -3.78 -10.07 -15.18
N ILE A 22 -4.73 -9.22 -14.79
CA ILE A 22 -5.89 -8.83 -15.59
C ILE A 22 -5.55 -7.48 -16.23
N PRO A 23 -5.30 -7.43 -17.56
CA PRO A 23 -5.09 -6.16 -18.24
C PRO A 23 -6.42 -5.41 -18.35
N PHE A 24 -6.40 -4.11 -18.07
CA PHE A 24 -7.53 -3.23 -18.31
C PHE A 24 -7.20 -2.28 -19.48
N THR A 25 -8.20 -2.01 -20.32
CA THR A 25 -8.02 -1.28 -21.58
C THR A 25 -8.29 0.21 -21.45
N ALA A 26 -9.01 0.64 -20.41
CA ALA A 26 -9.30 2.04 -20.15
C ALA A 26 -9.44 2.31 -18.64
N LEU A 27 -9.13 3.55 -18.24
CA LEU A 27 -9.44 4.12 -16.92
C LEU A 27 -10.16 5.45 -17.12
N THR A 28 -11.26 5.64 -16.39
CA THR A 28 -12.02 6.90 -16.43
C THR A 28 -11.45 7.94 -15.47
N ASN A 29 -11.63 9.22 -15.81
CA ASN A 29 -11.28 10.37 -14.96
C ASN A 29 -12.42 10.71 -13.98
N ALA A 30 -12.84 9.74 -13.16
CA ALA A 30 -13.98 9.85 -12.25
C ALA A 30 -13.58 9.76 -10.76
N ASN A 31 -14.57 9.84 -9.87
CA ASN A 31 -14.41 9.60 -8.43
C ASN A 31 -15.58 8.74 -7.92
N PRO A 32 -15.41 7.41 -7.79
CA PRO A 32 -14.19 6.62 -8.02
C PRO A 32 -13.84 6.44 -9.50
N ALA A 33 -12.56 6.19 -9.81
CA ALA A 33 -12.11 5.85 -11.15
C ALA A 33 -12.62 4.47 -11.57
N VAL A 34 -13.10 4.31 -12.80
CA VAL A 34 -13.63 3.03 -13.32
C VAL A 34 -12.65 2.47 -14.35
N ALA A 35 -12.24 1.22 -14.14
CA ALA A 35 -11.40 0.45 -15.05
C ALA A 35 -12.25 -0.45 -15.95
N THR A 36 -11.91 -0.52 -17.23
CA THR A 36 -12.58 -1.40 -18.20
C THR A 36 -11.73 -2.65 -18.44
N ALA A 37 -12.25 -3.81 -18.05
CA ALA A 37 -11.64 -5.12 -18.32
C ALA A 37 -12.73 -6.16 -18.55
N ALA A 38 -12.82 -6.72 -19.75
CA ALA A 38 -13.78 -7.78 -20.02
C ALA A 38 -13.38 -9.07 -19.28
N ALA A 39 -14.37 -9.78 -18.72
CA ALA A 39 -14.17 -11.06 -18.02
C ALA A 39 -13.10 -11.01 -16.90
N HIS A 40 -13.06 -9.92 -16.14
CA HIS A 40 -12.08 -9.73 -15.07
C HIS A 40 -12.18 -10.74 -13.92
N GLY A 41 -13.32 -11.41 -13.72
CA GLY A 41 -13.50 -12.41 -12.65
C GLY A 41 -13.53 -11.87 -11.21
N LEU A 42 -13.12 -10.62 -11.00
CA LEU A 42 -13.16 -9.90 -9.72
C LEU A 42 -14.58 -9.78 -9.13
N ALA A 43 -14.67 -9.78 -7.81
CA ALA A 43 -15.85 -9.49 -7.00
C ALA A 43 -15.72 -8.14 -6.25
N GLU A 44 -16.86 -7.59 -5.82
CA GLU A 44 -16.88 -6.36 -5.02
C GLU A 44 -16.22 -6.61 -3.67
N GLY A 45 -15.31 -5.70 -3.28
CA GLY A 45 -14.58 -5.81 -2.02
C GLY A 45 -13.23 -6.52 -2.12
N ASP A 46 -12.87 -7.11 -3.26
CA ASP A 46 -11.57 -7.75 -3.48
C ASP A 46 -10.43 -6.73 -3.43
N ILE A 47 -9.25 -7.16 -2.98
CA ILE A 47 -8.07 -6.31 -2.91
C ILE A 47 -7.19 -6.59 -4.11
N ILE A 48 -6.90 -5.54 -4.88
CA ILE A 48 -6.13 -5.60 -6.11
C ILE A 48 -4.87 -4.75 -5.99
N ALA A 49 -3.74 -5.30 -6.44
CA ALA A 49 -2.53 -4.56 -6.74
C ALA A 49 -2.67 -3.95 -8.14
N VAL A 50 -2.50 -2.63 -8.25
CA VAL A 50 -2.67 -1.87 -9.48
C VAL A 50 -1.31 -1.49 -10.03
N SER A 51 -1.04 -1.89 -11.26
CA SER A 51 0.02 -1.31 -12.09
C SER A 51 -0.62 -0.53 -13.22
N SER A 52 -0.23 0.73 -13.38
CA SER A 52 -0.84 1.66 -14.32
C SER A 52 0.22 2.53 -14.96
N GLY A 53 0.02 2.92 -16.22
CA GLY A 53 0.85 3.94 -16.87
C GLY A 53 0.82 5.31 -16.17
N TRP A 54 -0.16 5.56 -15.29
CA TRP A 54 -0.17 6.74 -14.44
C TRP A 54 0.75 6.58 -13.23
N THR A 55 1.82 7.37 -13.19
CA THR A 55 2.82 7.37 -12.09
C THR A 55 2.24 7.53 -10.69
N ARG A 56 1.09 8.20 -10.56
CA ARG A 56 0.41 8.35 -9.27
C ARG A 56 -0.41 7.12 -8.87
N LEU A 57 -0.84 6.29 -9.82
CA LEU A 57 -1.66 5.11 -9.57
C LEU A 57 -0.83 3.81 -9.57
N ASP A 58 0.32 3.82 -10.24
CA ASP A 58 1.26 2.72 -10.23
C ASP A 58 1.75 2.37 -8.82
N GLY A 59 1.94 1.07 -8.57
CA GLY A 59 2.39 0.55 -7.28
C GLY A 59 1.38 0.74 -6.14
N ARG A 60 0.11 1.09 -6.40
CA ARG A 60 -0.93 1.18 -5.37
C ARG A 60 -1.71 -0.11 -5.24
N ALA A 61 -2.21 -0.38 -4.04
CA ALA A 61 -3.24 -1.38 -3.83
C ALA A 61 -4.56 -0.72 -3.41
N VAL A 62 -5.65 -1.23 -3.97
CA VAL A 62 -7.00 -0.68 -3.79
C VAL A 62 -8.02 -1.81 -3.67
N GLN A 63 -9.17 -1.48 -3.11
CA GLN A 63 -10.30 -2.37 -3.02
C GLN A 63 -11.19 -2.15 -4.25
N VAL A 64 -11.70 -3.23 -4.82
CA VAL A 64 -12.67 -3.17 -5.90
C VAL A 64 -13.99 -2.62 -5.35
N GLY A 65 -14.45 -1.53 -5.94
CA GLY A 65 -15.75 -0.92 -5.64
C GLY A 65 -16.86 -1.56 -6.47
N GLU A 66 -17.87 -0.77 -6.82
CA GLU A 66 -19.01 -1.21 -7.64
C GLU A 66 -18.53 -1.85 -8.97
N ILE A 67 -19.11 -3.01 -9.28
CA ILE A 67 -18.83 -3.74 -10.51
C ILE A 67 -20.02 -3.63 -11.47
N ALA A 68 -19.71 -3.38 -12.73
CA ALA A 68 -20.65 -3.51 -13.83
C ALA A 68 -20.08 -4.44 -14.91
N SER A 69 -20.90 -4.85 -15.87
CA SER A 69 -20.49 -5.80 -16.92
C SER A 69 -19.23 -5.31 -17.66
N GLY A 70 -18.09 -5.96 -17.39
CA GLY A 70 -16.80 -5.64 -18.03
C GLY A 70 -16.09 -4.39 -17.47
N THR A 71 -16.53 -3.86 -16.33
CA THR A 71 -15.92 -2.70 -15.69
C THR A 71 -15.97 -2.80 -14.17
N PHE A 72 -14.95 -2.28 -13.49
CA PHE A 72 -14.90 -2.25 -12.03
C PHE A 72 -14.39 -0.90 -11.53
N ALA A 73 -14.97 -0.40 -10.43
CA ALA A 73 -14.52 0.83 -9.79
C ALA A 73 -13.28 0.57 -8.91
N LEU A 74 -12.33 1.51 -8.90
CA LEU A 74 -11.20 1.53 -7.98
C LEU A 74 -11.60 2.32 -6.74
N GLY A 75 -11.88 1.61 -5.65
CA GLY A 75 -12.24 2.19 -4.36
C GLY A 75 -11.17 3.17 -3.87
N GLY A 76 -11.59 4.36 -3.43
CA GLY A 76 -10.69 5.36 -2.87
C GLY A 76 -9.75 6.06 -3.86
N VAL A 77 -9.88 5.84 -5.18
CA VAL A 77 -9.06 6.49 -6.20
C VAL A 77 -9.83 7.60 -6.92
N LYS A 78 -9.35 8.84 -6.79
CA LYS A 78 -9.87 10.02 -7.48
C LYS A 78 -8.95 10.42 -8.64
N THR A 79 -9.45 10.33 -9.88
CA THR A 79 -8.68 10.63 -11.11
C THR A 79 -9.23 11.83 -11.88
N THR A 80 -10.01 12.70 -11.23
CA THR A 80 -10.67 13.86 -11.87
C THR A 80 -9.69 14.91 -12.42
N ASN A 81 -8.42 14.89 -12.02
CA ASN A 81 -7.42 15.85 -12.49
C ASN A 81 -6.73 15.34 -13.77
N VAL A 82 -7.19 15.83 -14.92
CA VAL A 82 -6.72 15.41 -16.26
C VAL A 82 -5.24 15.75 -16.51
N GLN A 83 -4.67 16.76 -15.83
CA GLN A 83 -3.23 17.07 -15.91
C GLN A 83 -2.38 15.99 -15.23
N GLN A 84 -2.91 15.41 -14.14
CA GLN A 84 -2.22 14.36 -13.40
C GLN A 84 -2.58 12.95 -13.90
N TYR A 85 -3.71 12.83 -14.59
CA TYR A 85 -4.26 11.60 -15.14
C TYR A 85 -4.68 11.84 -16.59
N PRO A 86 -3.72 11.93 -17.54
CA PRO A 86 -4.05 12.13 -18.95
C PRO A 86 -4.91 10.98 -19.47
N ALA A 87 -5.97 11.32 -20.21
CA ALA A 87 -6.87 10.34 -20.80
C ALA A 87 -6.11 9.40 -21.75
N GLY A 88 -6.38 8.09 -21.66
CA GLY A 88 -5.76 7.08 -22.50
C GLY A 88 -4.35 6.62 -22.08
N SER A 89 -3.67 7.32 -21.16
CA SER A 89 -2.35 6.91 -20.66
C SER A 89 -2.40 6.06 -19.39
N GLY A 90 -3.60 5.74 -18.89
CA GLY A 90 -3.78 5.00 -17.63
C GLY A 90 -3.68 3.47 -17.78
N VAL A 91 -3.64 2.95 -19.01
CA VAL A 91 -3.66 1.51 -19.33
C VAL A 91 -2.60 0.76 -18.52
N GLY A 92 -2.95 -0.44 -18.06
CA GLY A 92 -2.09 -1.25 -17.21
C GLY A 92 -2.71 -2.60 -16.88
N SER A 93 -2.32 -3.16 -15.74
CA SER A 93 -2.85 -4.44 -15.26
C SER A 93 -3.13 -4.39 -13.78
N VAL A 94 -4.12 -5.17 -13.36
CA VAL A 94 -4.41 -5.41 -11.94
C VAL A 94 -4.14 -6.86 -11.61
N ARG A 95 -3.72 -7.13 -10.38
CA ARG A 95 -3.59 -8.48 -9.84
C ARG A 95 -4.40 -8.58 -8.57
N GLU A 96 -5.33 -9.51 -8.52
CA GLU A 96 -6.09 -9.81 -7.31
C GLU A 96 -5.19 -10.48 -6.27
N VAL A 97 -5.39 -10.15 -5.00
CA VAL A 97 -4.78 -10.89 -3.89
C VAL A 97 -5.69 -12.06 -3.54
N ALA A 98 -5.28 -13.27 -3.91
CA ALA A 98 -6.08 -14.49 -3.72
C ALA A 98 -6.11 -14.94 -2.25
N SER A 99 -5.03 -14.70 -1.50
CA SER A 99 -4.96 -15.05 -0.08
C SER A 99 -4.13 -14.07 0.72
N PHE A 100 -4.57 -13.82 1.95
CA PHE A 100 -3.86 -13.06 2.96
C PHE A 100 -3.39 -13.99 4.07
N THR A 101 -2.19 -13.74 4.59
CA THR A 101 -1.62 -14.40 5.77
C THR A 101 -1.43 -13.36 6.87
N GLU A 102 -1.95 -13.63 8.07
CA GLU A 102 -1.81 -12.72 9.21
C GLU A 102 -0.37 -12.73 9.77
N ILE A 103 0.18 -11.54 10.00
CA ILE A 103 1.42 -11.31 10.75
C ILE A 103 1.05 -11.24 12.23
N SER A 104 1.20 -12.37 12.92
CA SER A 104 0.95 -12.47 14.36
C SER A 104 2.12 -11.94 15.20
N GLN A 105 1.89 -11.68 16.49
CA GLN A 105 2.94 -11.32 17.47
C GLN A 105 3.72 -10.04 17.13
N VAL A 106 3.04 -9.06 16.52
CA VAL A 106 3.59 -7.71 16.34
C VAL A 106 3.72 -7.03 17.69
N THR A 107 4.95 -6.64 18.05
CA THR A 107 5.24 -5.90 19.28
C THR A 107 5.22 -4.39 19.06
N GLU A 108 5.61 -3.95 17.86
CA GLU A 108 5.66 -2.53 17.51
C GLU A 108 5.46 -2.34 16.00
N LEU A 109 4.80 -1.25 15.63
CA LEU A 109 4.69 -0.78 14.26
C LEU A 109 5.10 0.69 14.22
N ASN A 110 6.18 0.98 13.48
CA ASN A 110 6.69 2.31 13.28
C ASN A 110 6.60 2.68 11.78
N SER A 111 6.26 3.93 11.49
CA SER A 111 6.27 4.48 10.13
C SER A 111 7.27 5.62 10.07
N SER A 112 8.22 5.54 9.14
CA SER A 112 9.22 6.57 8.89
C SER A 112 9.10 7.11 7.47
N GLY A 113 9.46 8.38 7.29
CA GLY A 113 9.40 9.08 6.02
C GLY A 113 8.02 9.66 5.70
N GLY A 114 7.83 10.07 4.44
CA GLY A 114 6.67 10.87 4.06
C GLY A 114 6.79 12.35 4.41
N ASP A 115 7.98 12.84 4.72
CA ASP A 115 8.23 14.26 4.85
C ASP A 115 8.22 14.94 3.47
N GLN A 116 7.64 16.12 3.41
CA GLN A 116 7.69 16.97 2.21
C GLN A 116 9.09 17.60 2.16
N GLN A 117 9.81 17.36 1.06
CA GLN A 117 11.03 18.09 0.77
C GLN A 117 10.68 19.48 0.25
N PHE A 118 11.44 20.47 0.69
CA PHE A 118 11.36 21.85 0.25
C PHE A 118 12.70 22.27 -0.34
N LEU A 119 12.67 22.90 -1.50
CA LEU A 119 13.79 23.65 -2.03
C LEU A 119 13.67 25.07 -1.52
N THR A 120 14.65 25.51 -0.72
CA THR A 120 14.80 26.92 -0.38
C THR A 120 15.50 27.62 -1.54
N PHE A 121 14.92 28.71 -2.03
CA PHE A 121 15.48 29.55 -3.05
C PHE A 121 15.26 31.02 -2.68
N GLY A 122 16.29 31.83 -2.88
CA GLY A 122 16.25 33.28 -2.78
C GLY A 122 16.58 33.89 -4.14
N PHE A 123 15.85 34.93 -4.54
CA PHE A 123 16.21 35.70 -5.73
C PHE A 123 17.26 36.74 -5.33
N LEU A 124 18.24 37.02 -6.21
CA LEU A 124 19.37 37.92 -5.91
C LEU A 124 18.96 39.37 -5.56
N ALA A 125 17.71 39.74 -5.79
CA ALA A 125 17.15 41.06 -5.51
C ALA A 125 16.30 41.12 -4.22
N ASP A 126 16.01 39.96 -3.61
CA ASP A 126 15.28 39.86 -2.35
C ASP A 126 16.25 39.41 -1.25
N ASP A 127 16.14 40.01 -0.06
CA ASP A 127 16.87 39.59 1.15
C ASP A 127 16.17 38.41 1.88
N ASP A 128 14.98 38.00 1.41
CA ASP A 128 14.16 36.95 2.03
C ASP A 128 14.18 35.65 1.22
N ASP A 129 14.53 34.56 1.90
CA ASP A 129 14.46 33.20 1.36
C ASP A 129 13.01 32.68 1.27
N ARG A 130 12.67 31.99 0.17
CA ARG A 130 11.36 31.35 -0.04
C ARG A 130 11.50 29.85 -0.23
N GLN A 131 10.45 29.09 0.06
CA GLN A 131 10.46 27.63 -0.07
C GLN A 131 9.43 27.13 -1.09
N MET A 132 9.84 26.21 -1.95
CA MET A 132 8.97 25.48 -2.89
C MET A 132 8.98 23.98 -2.59
N PRO A 133 7.80 23.32 -2.45
CA PRO A 133 7.73 21.88 -2.23
C PRO A 133 8.17 21.12 -3.48
N THR A 134 9.13 20.20 -3.34
CA THR A 134 9.69 19.42 -4.46
C THR A 134 9.08 18.03 -4.53
N THR A 135 9.55 17.13 -3.68
CA THR A 135 9.19 15.71 -3.66
C THR A 135 8.88 15.28 -2.24
N LYS A 136 8.32 14.09 -2.08
CA LYS A 136 8.01 13.52 -0.78
C LYS A 136 8.94 12.35 -0.56
N ASN A 137 9.54 12.24 0.63
CA ASN A 137 10.38 11.09 0.96
C ASN A 137 9.56 9.79 0.87
N PRO A 138 10.19 8.68 0.44
CA PRO A 138 9.54 7.37 0.49
C PRO A 138 9.15 7.05 1.92
N VAL A 139 8.03 6.37 2.07
CA VAL A 139 7.53 5.96 3.38
C VAL A 139 7.92 4.50 3.59
N THR A 140 8.54 4.21 4.73
CA THR A 140 8.92 2.86 5.14
C THR A 140 8.19 2.51 6.43
N LEU A 141 7.61 1.31 6.47
CA LEU A 141 7.04 0.75 7.69
C LEU A 141 8.02 -0.26 8.28
N ALA A 142 8.32 -0.13 9.56
CA ALA A 142 9.11 -1.10 10.32
C ALA A 142 8.19 -1.77 11.34
N ILE A 143 8.02 -3.08 11.21
CA ILE A 143 7.16 -3.89 12.07
C ILE A 143 8.07 -4.85 12.84
N THR A 144 8.13 -4.69 14.14
CA THR A 144 8.89 -5.59 15.01
C THR A 144 7.97 -6.73 15.45
N VAL A 145 8.41 -7.96 15.20
CA VAL A 145 7.69 -9.20 15.53
C VAL A 145 8.53 -10.06 16.47
N ALA A 146 7.87 -10.83 17.33
CA ALA A 146 8.55 -11.89 18.08
C ALA A 146 9.15 -12.93 17.11
N ASP A 147 10.33 -13.43 17.44
CA ASP A 147 10.99 -14.46 16.64
C ASP A 147 10.32 -15.83 16.88
N ASP A 148 9.53 -16.29 15.91
CA ASP A 148 8.96 -17.64 15.88
C ASP A 148 8.92 -18.15 14.42
N PRO A 149 9.89 -18.99 13.99
CA PRO A 149 9.96 -19.49 12.62
C PRO A 149 8.86 -20.49 12.27
N SER A 150 8.07 -20.97 13.24
CA SER A 150 6.95 -21.88 12.97
C SER A 150 5.72 -21.18 12.38
N LYS A 151 5.72 -19.84 12.37
CA LYS A 151 4.57 -19.06 11.93
C LYS A 151 4.50 -18.96 10.40
N PRO A 152 3.29 -19.05 9.82
CA PRO A 152 3.11 -19.06 8.37
C PRO A 152 3.53 -17.76 7.67
N TYR A 153 3.52 -16.62 8.38
CA TYR A 153 3.93 -15.33 7.79
C TYR A 153 5.44 -15.25 7.53
N VAL A 154 6.28 -16.00 8.28
CA VAL A 154 7.74 -15.91 8.16
C VAL A 154 8.19 -16.38 6.77
N ALA A 155 7.69 -17.54 6.33
CA ALA A 155 8.00 -18.07 5.00
C ALA A 155 7.54 -17.13 3.87
N VAL A 156 6.41 -16.43 4.05
CA VAL A 156 5.91 -15.46 3.06
C VAL A 156 6.80 -14.21 3.02
N CYS A 157 7.24 -13.71 4.17
CA CYS A 157 8.14 -12.56 4.25
C CYS A 157 9.55 -12.88 3.73
N GLU A 158 10.08 -14.06 3.99
CA GLU A 158 11.38 -14.50 3.47
C GLU A 158 11.33 -14.71 1.96
N ALA A 159 10.27 -15.35 1.43
CA ALA A 159 10.06 -15.45 -0.01
C ALA A 159 9.90 -14.07 -0.68
N ALA A 160 9.28 -13.11 0.00
CA ALA A 160 9.17 -11.74 -0.52
C ALA A 160 10.52 -11.02 -0.57
N ASP A 161 11.41 -11.26 0.40
CA ASP A 161 12.76 -10.72 0.45
C ASP A 161 13.63 -11.29 -0.69
N ASP A 162 13.53 -12.59 -0.95
CA ASP A 162 14.25 -13.27 -2.03
C ASP A 162 13.74 -12.89 -3.43
N ASP A 163 12.42 -12.85 -3.63
CA ASP A 163 11.79 -12.55 -4.92
C ASP A 163 11.93 -11.07 -5.32
N LYS A 164 12.11 -10.19 -4.33
CA LYS A 164 12.16 -8.72 -4.49
C LYS A 164 10.97 -8.19 -5.30
N GLN A 165 9.81 -8.79 -5.10
CA GLN A 165 8.55 -8.39 -5.72
C GLN A 165 7.71 -7.59 -4.73
N GLU A 166 6.90 -6.68 -5.26
CA GLU A 166 5.96 -5.92 -4.43
C GLU A 166 4.90 -6.84 -3.82
N ARG A 167 4.59 -6.61 -2.55
CA ARG A 167 3.55 -7.31 -1.80
C ARG A 167 2.55 -6.31 -1.22
N VAL A 168 1.28 -6.71 -1.23
CA VAL A 168 0.18 -5.95 -0.67
C VAL A 168 0.04 -6.33 0.79
N LEU A 169 -0.13 -5.32 1.65
CA LEU A 169 -0.44 -5.53 3.05
C LEU A 169 -1.74 -4.82 3.41
N ARG A 170 -2.48 -5.42 4.33
CA ARG A 170 -3.70 -4.86 4.87
C ARG A 170 -3.57 -4.74 6.38
N LEU A 171 -3.76 -3.53 6.89
CA LEU A 171 -3.91 -3.25 8.30
C LEU A 171 -5.39 -3.06 8.60
N ASN A 172 -5.98 -3.98 9.33
CA ASN A 172 -7.36 -3.89 9.80
C ASN A 172 -7.37 -3.24 11.18
N LEU A 173 -8.06 -2.12 11.33
CA LEU A 173 -8.24 -1.43 12.61
C LEU A 173 -9.48 -1.98 13.34
N PRO A 174 -9.49 -1.99 14.68
CA PRO A 174 -10.59 -2.54 15.48
C PRO A 174 -11.94 -1.82 15.27
N GLY A 175 -11.94 -0.63 14.67
CA GLY A 175 -13.15 0.09 14.26
C GLY A 175 -13.69 -0.26 12.87
N GLY A 176 -13.25 -1.36 12.25
CA GLY A 176 -13.69 -1.80 10.91
C GLY A 176 -13.08 -1.02 9.75
N SER A 177 -12.21 -0.05 10.04
CA SER A 177 -11.45 0.69 9.03
C SER A 177 -10.24 -0.13 8.59
N SER A 178 -9.89 -0.10 7.31
CA SER A 178 -8.73 -0.81 6.79
C SER A 178 -7.78 0.13 6.05
N ILE A 179 -6.49 -0.12 6.16
CA ILE A 179 -5.45 0.59 5.41
C ILE A 179 -4.73 -0.42 4.55
N ILE A 180 -4.71 -0.17 3.24
CA ILE A 180 -4.04 -1.02 2.27
C ILE A 180 -2.73 -0.36 1.87
N TYR A 181 -1.65 -1.12 2.00
CA TYR A 181 -0.29 -0.78 1.65
C TYR A 181 0.18 -1.67 0.49
N ASN A 182 1.10 -1.17 -0.32
CA ASN A 182 1.82 -1.98 -1.29
C ASN A 182 3.28 -1.54 -1.31
N GLY A 183 4.19 -2.50 -1.32
CA GLY A 183 5.61 -2.22 -1.25
C GLY A 183 6.49 -3.45 -1.24
N TYR A 184 7.80 -3.22 -1.23
CA TYR A 184 8.79 -4.28 -1.06
C TYR A 184 8.90 -4.66 0.40
N VAL A 185 8.79 -5.95 0.69
CA VAL A 185 8.89 -6.50 2.04
C VAL A 185 10.23 -7.18 2.20
N SER A 186 10.92 -6.87 3.29
CA SER A 186 12.17 -7.48 3.70
C SER A 186 12.11 -7.83 5.17
N ILE A 187 12.77 -8.90 5.59
CA ILE A 187 12.82 -9.32 6.99
C ILE A 187 14.27 -9.53 7.43
N THR A 188 14.63 -9.02 8.59
CA THR A 188 15.97 -9.24 9.15
C THR A 188 16.20 -10.72 9.39
N SER A 189 17.31 -11.28 8.89
CA SER A 189 17.67 -12.69 9.09
C SER A 189 18.19 -13.00 10.50
N THR A 190 18.78 -12.02 11.17
CA THR A 190 19.27 -12.16 12.55
C THR A 190 18.29 -11.52 13.54
N PRO A 191 17.79 -12.27 14.52
CA PRO A 191 16.98 -11.69 15.58
C PRO A 191 17.87 -10.87 16.52
N THR A 192 17.30 -9.81 17.09
CA THR A 192 17.96 -9.08 18.17
C THR A 192 17.83 -9.87 19.47
N MET A 193 18.95 -10.07 20.16
CA MET A 193 19.03 -10.83 21.41
C MET A 193 19.52 -9.91 22.52
N SER A 194 18.60 -9.32 23.31
CA SER A 194 18.97 -8.57 24.52
C SER A 194 18.57 -9.35 25.77
N ARG A 195 19.42 -9.29 26.81
CA ARG A 195 19.20 -10.00 28.07
C ARG A 195 17.88 -9.54 28.71
N ASN A 196 17.02 -10.48 29.08
CA ASN A 196 15.68 -10.27 29.66
C ASN A 196 14.63 -9.68 28.70
N ASN A 197 14.85 -9.70 27.38
CA ASN A 197 13.83 -9.37 26.38
C ASN A 197 13.52 -10.58 25.49
N LEU A 198 12.35 -10.53 24.86
CA LEU A 198 11.98 -11.45 23.79
C LEU A 198 12.92 -11.24 22.59
N MET A 199 13.26 -12.33 21.91
CA MET A 199 13.90 -12.25 20.61
C MET A 199 12.94 -11.66 19.61
N THR A 200 13.39 -10.68 18.83
CA THR A 200 12.56 -10.01 17.83
C THR A 200 13.25 -9.87 16.49
N ARG A 201 12.47 -9.95 15.42
CA ARG A 201 12.87 -9.66 14.03
C ARG A 201 12.12 -8.41 13.56
N VAL A 202 12.71 -7.68 12.62
CA VAL A 202 12.08 -6.49 12.03
C VAL A 202 11.73 -6.80 10.58
N ILE A 203 10.44 -6.65 10.26
CA ILE A 203 9.92 -6.66 8.89
C ILE A 203 9.90 -5.20 8.43
N SER A 204 10.68 -4.89 7.41
CA SER A 204 10.72 -3.57 6.78
C SER A 204 9.94 -3.59 5.47
N ILE A 205 9.10 -2.57 5.27
CA ILE A 205 8.28 -2.44 4.08
C ILE A 205 8.54 -1.09 3.45
N ALA A 206 9.15 -1.08 2.27
CA ALA A 206 9.33 0.12 1.47
C ALA A 206 8.11 0.32 0.56
N LEU A 207 7.29 1.33 0.83
CA LEU A 207 6.06 1.56 0.07
C LEU A 207 6.36 2.08 -1.33
N THR A 208 5.80 1.41 -2.35
CA THR A 208 5.97 1.77 -3.77
C THR A 208 4.89 2.73 -4.24
N GLY A 209 3.71 2.68 -3.60
CA GLY A 209 2.59 3.57 -3.85
C GLY A 209 2.08 4.29 -2.60
N ARG A 210 1.19 5.26 -2.81
CA ARG A 210 0.49 5.90 -1.68
C ARG A 210 -0.49 4.90 -1.05
N PRO A 211 -0.54 4.81 0.30
CA PRO A 211 -1.49 3.94 0.97
C PRO A 211 -2.93 4.42 0.76
N THR A 212 -3.86 3.48 0.62
CA THR A 212 -5.28 3.75 0.47
C THR A 212 -5.98 3.43 1.78
N ARG A 213 -6.72 4.40 2.33
CA ARG A 213 -7.47 4.23 3.59
C ARG A 213 -8.96 4.07 3.31
N TYR A 214 -9.56 3.09 3.94
CA TYR A 214 -11.01 2.85 3.94
C TYR A 214 -11.54 3.12 5.34
N SER A 215 -12.54 3.99 5.42
CA SER A 215 -13.32 4.16 6.64
C SER A 215 -14.32 3.01 6.73
N ALA A 216 -14.62 2.56 7.95
CA ALA A 216 -15.82 1.76 8.17
C ALA A 216 -17.06 2.52 7.68
N VAL A 217 -17.97 1.79 7.03
CA VAL A 217 -19.34 2.25 6.69
C VAL A 217 -20.21 2.16 7.94
#